data_AF-A0A6J4YK17-F1
#
_entry.id   AF-A0A6J4YK17-F1
#
_cell.length_a   1.000
_cell.length_b   1.000
_cell.length_c   1.000
_cell.angle_alpha   90.00
_cell.angle_beta   90.00
_cell.angle_gamma   90.00
#
_symmetry.space_group_name_H-M   'P 1'
#
loop_
_entity.id
_entity.type
_entity.pdbx_description
1 polymer ?
#
loop_
_entity_poly.entity_id
_entity_poly.type
_entity_poly.pdbx_seq_one_letter_code
_entity_poly.pdbx_strand_id
1 'polypeptide(L)'
;MTALAVKGDVFEAVGDTAALRSAYPDADVTDLDGHSVMPGIIESHRHLLSLGQSLLELNLKGAASSQPSWSRFTGVCRKKRE
;
A
#
# COMPACT_ATOMS: atom_id res chain seq x y z
N MET A 1 -10.84 -19.41 -15.69
CA MET A 1 -10.40 -18.51 -14.61
C MET A 1 -9.25 -17.68 -15.18
N THR A 2 -9.22 -16.37 -14.94
CA THR A 2 -8.26 -15.48 -15.62
C THR A 2 -6.98 -15.33 -14.81
N ALA A 3 -5.84 -15.30 -15.50
CA ALA A 3 -4.52 -15.00 -14.93
C ALA A 3 -3.81 -13.94 -15.77
N LEU A 4 -2.71 -13.43 -15.24
CA LEU A 4 -1.80 -12.52 -15.92
C LEU A 4 -0.37 -13.02 -15.74
N ALA A 5 0.48 -12.80 -16.74
CA ALA A 5 1.90 -13.10 -16.70
C ALA A 5 2.69 -11.78 -16.68
N VAL A 6 3.72 -11.73 -15.83
CA VAL A 6 4.61 -10.56 -15.68
C VAL A 6 6.03 -11.01 -15.91
N LYS A 7 6.80 -10.21 -16.66
CA LYS A 7 8.23 -10.43 -16.86
C LYS A 7 8.98 -9.14 -16.60
N GLY A 8 9.77 -9.13 -15.52
CA GLY A 8 10.35 -7.88 -15.01
C GLY A 8 9.26 -6.89 -14.62
N ASP A 9 9.27 -5.70 -15.21
CA ASP A 9 8.34 -4.61 -14.87
C ASP A 9 7.14 -4.48 -15.82
N VAL A 10 6.92 -5.46 -16.71
CA VAL A 10 5.86 -5.40 -17.74
C VAL A 10 4.91 -6.58 -17.68
N PHE A 11 3.63 -6.32 -17.97
CA PHE A 11 2.63 -7.35 -18.23
C PHE A 11 2.88 -7.95 -19.62
N GLU A 12 3.17 -9.26 -19.65
CA GLU A 12 3.46 -9.95 -20.90
C GLU A 12 2.18 -10.51 -21.54
N ALA A 13 1.26 -11.02 -20.73
CA ALA A 13 -0.01 -11.56 -21.20
C ALA A 13 -1.10 -11.54 -20.12
N VAL A 14 -2.36 -11.53 -20.55
CA VAL A 14 -3.55 -11.68 -19.71
C VAL A 14 -4.52 -12.63 -20.43
N GLY A 15 -5.05 -13.62 -19.72
CA GLY A 15 -5.91 -14.62 -20.37
C GLY A 15 -6.30 -15.78 -19.45
N ASP A 16 -6.66 -16.91 -20.05
CA ASP A 16 -7.01 -18.10 -19.29
C ASP A 16 -5.81 -18.68 -18.53
N THR A 17 -6.06 -19.13 -17.30
CA THR A 17 -5.02 -19.65 -16.40
C THR A 17 -4.34 -20.89 -16.97
N ALA A 18 -5.08 -21.84 -17.56
CA ALA A 18 -4.48 -23.07 -18.07
C ALA A 18 -3.62 -22.77 -19.30
N ALA A 19 -4.09 -21.89 -20.18
CA ALA A 19 -3.32 -21.42 -21.34
C ALA A 19 -2.01 -20.75 -20.91
N LEU A 20 -2.05 -19.84 -19.93
CA LEU A 20 -0.85 -19.15 -19.43
C LEU A 20 0.12 -20.09 -18.72
N ARG A 21 -0.37 -21.02 -17.89
CA ARG A 21 0.48 -22.04 -17.25
C ARG A 21 1.20 -22.93 -18.27
N SER A 22 0.55 -23.24 -19.40
CA SER A 22 1.19 -23.99 -20.48
C SER A 22 2.20 -23.16 -21.26
N ALA A 23 1.94 -21.87 -21.46
CA ALA A 23 2.83 -20.97 -22.21
C ALA A 23 4.08 -20.58 -21.40
N TYR A 24 3.96 -20.54 -20.07
CA TYR A 24 5.02 -20.14 -19.14
C TYR A 24 5.25 -21.22 -18.07
N PRO A 25 5.73 -22.43 -18.45
CA PRO A 25 5.84 -23.57 -17.53
C PRO A 25 6.88 -23.35 -16.41
N ASP A 26 7.89 -22.51 -16.66
CA ASP A 26 8.97 -22.21 -15.71
C ASP A 26 8.72 -20.93 -14.88
N ALA A 27 7.54 -20.30 -15.03
CA ALA A 27 7.22 -19.09 -14.27
C ALA A 27 6.86 -19.41 -12.81
N ASP A 28 7.27 -18.51 -11.90
CA ASP A 28 6.82 -18.56 -10.52
C ASP A 28 5.32 -18.27 -10.44
N VAL A 29 4.56 -19.18 -9.83
CA VAL A 29 3.10 -19.07 -9.74
C VAL A 29 2.69 -18.64 -8.34
N THR A 30 1.95 -17.53 -8.27
CA THR A 30 1.27 -17.08 -7.05
C THR A 30 -0.24 -17.21 -7.23
N ASP A 31 -0.90 -18.00 -6.38
CA ASP A 31 -2.36 -18.05 -6.31
C ASP A 31 -2.87 -16.90 -5.44
N LEU A 32 -3.90 -16.20 -5.92
CA LEU A 32 -4.48 -15.05 -5.25
C LEU A 32 -5.63 -15.42 -4.33
N ASP A 33 -5.97 -16.71 -4.21
CA ASP A 33 -7.04 -17.19 -3.31
C ASP A 33 -8.37 -16.46 -3.55
N GLY A 34 -8.70 -16.24 -4.83
CA GLY A 34 -9.93 -15.55 -5.25
C GLY A 34 -9.95 -14.03 -5.07
N HIS A 35 -8.86 -13.40 -4.61
CA HIS A 35 -8.76 -11.95 -4.51
C HIS A 35 -8.63 -11.28 -5.88
N SER A 36 -9.02 -10.01 -5.95
CA SER A 36 -8.96 -9.20 -7.17
C SER A 36 -7.59 -8.54 -7.36
N VAL A 37 -7.11 -8.51 -8.60
CA VAL A 37 -6.00 -7.65 -9.03
C VAL A 37 -6.57 -6.40 -9.67
N MET A 38 -6.03 -5.24 -9.31
CA MET A 38 -6.28 -3.98 -9.98
C MET A 38 -4.96 -3.25 -10.21
N PRO A 39 -4.90 -2.30 -11.17
CA PRO A 39 -3.75 -1.42 -11.30
C PRO A 39 -3.43 -0.71 -9.98
N GLY A 40 -2.14 -0.45 -9.75
CA GLY A 40 -1.72 0.38 -8.64
C GLY A 40 -2.34 1.78 -8.71
N ILE A 41 -2.51 2.43 -7.55
CA ILE A 41 -3.02 3.80 -7.50
C ILE A 41 -1.96 4.74 -8.08
N ILE A 42 -2.32 5.45 -9.15
CA ILE A 42 -1.50 6.50 -9.74
C ILE A 42 -2.07 7.85 -9.32
N GLU A 43 -1.24 8.66 -8.68
CA GLU A 43 -1.61 9.99 -8.20
C GLU A 43 -0.78 11.04 -8.94
N SER A 44 -1.47 11.97 -9.61
CA SER A 44 -0.86 12.95 -10.51
C SER A 44 -0.41 14.21 -9.80
N HIS A 45 -0.91 14.48 -8.59
CA HIS A 45 -0.65 15.74 -7.90
C HIS A 45 -0.50 15.55 -6.39
N ARG A 46 0.73 15.28 -5.94
CA ARG A 46 1.05 15.14 -4.51
C ARG A 46 2.02 16.18 -4.00
N HIS A 47 1.68 16.74 -2.85
CA HIS A 47 2.64 17.41 -1.98
C HIS A 47 3.32 16.39 -1.05
N LEU A 48 4.18 15.53 -1.60
CA LEU A 48 4.81 14.43 -0.83
C LEU A 48 5.60 14.94 0.39
N LEU A 49 6.29 16.08 0.26
CA LEU A 49 7.02 16.68 1.37
C LEU A 49 6.09 17.09 2.52
N SER A 50 4.99 17.78 2.20
CA SER A 50 4.00 18.21 3.20
C SER A 50 3.30 17.01 3.83
N LEU A 51 3.00 15.97 3.06
CA LEU A 51 2.48 14.71 3.61
C LEU A 51 3.48 14.11 4.62
N GLY A 52 4.75 14.00 4.24
CA GLY A 52 5.80 13.50 5.14
C GLY A 52 5.90 14.33 6.43
N GLN A 53 5.85 15.66 6.32
CA GLN A 53 5.83 16.56 7.48
C GLN A 53 4.61 16.30 8.38
N SER A 54 3.40 16.19 7.80
CA SER A 54 2.18 15.94 8.57
C SER A 54 2.20 14.61 9.34
N LEU A 55 2.92 13.60 8.84
CA LEU A 55 3.08 12.31 9.52
C LEU A 55 4.07 12.38 10.70
N LEU A 56 4.94 13.39 10.72
CA LEU A 56 5.89 13.65 11.81
C LEU A 56 5.31 14.62 12.86
N GLU A 57 4.34 15.45 12.47
CA GLU A 57 3.67 16.40 13.35
C GLU A 57 2.84 15.70 14.44
N LEU A 58 2.75 16.37 15.60
CA LEU A 58 1.95 15.89 16.71
C LEU A 58 0.45 16.05 16.38
N ASN A 59 -0.28 14.95 16.28
CA ASN A 59 -1.71 15.01 15.97
C ASN A 59 -2.54 15.40 17.22
N LEU A 60 -2.99 16.65 17.25
CA LEU A 60 -3.83 17.21 18.32
C LEU A 60 -5.34 17.19 18.01
N LYS A 61 -5.78 16.57 16.90
CA LYS A 61 -7.21 16.50 16.55
C LYS A 61 -8.02 15.90 17.71
N GLY A 62 -9.15 16.55 18.04
CA GLY A 62 -10.05 16.14 19.14
C GLY A 62 -9.52 16.39 20.55
N ALA A 63 -8.45 17.16 20.74
CA ALA A 63 -8.06 17.62 22.07
C ALA A 63 -9.11 18.60 22.62
N ALA A 64 -9.59 18.36 23.84
CA ALA A 64 -10.46 19.32 24.53
C ALA A 64 -9.68 20.61 24.82
N SER A 65 -10.33 21.76 24.70
CA SER A 65 -9.70 23.07 24.93
C SER A 65 -9.11 23.24 26.34
N SER A 66 -9.56 22.43 27.30
CA SER A 66 -9.08 22.40 28.69
C SER A 66 -7.89 21.47 28.93
N GLN A 67 -7.51 20.62 27.96
CA GLN A 67 -6.37 19.73 28.11
C GLN A 67 -5.08 20.42 27.65
N PRO A 68 -4.05 20.54 28.51
CA PRO A 68 -2.78 21.12 28.11
C PRO A 68 -2.10 20.24 27.04
N SER A 69 -1.54 20.89 26.03
CA SER A 69 -0.85 20.25 24.89
C SER A 69 0.24 19.25 25.30
N TRP A 70 0.87 19.45 26.45
CA TRP A 70 1.87 18.55 27.03
C TRP A 70 1.34 17.15 27.38
N SER A 71 0.04 16.99 27.66
CA SER A 71 -0.55 15.68 28.03
C SER A 71 -0.43 14.61 26.92
N ARG A 72 -0.38 15.03 25.65
CA ARG A 72 -0.17 14.13 24.49
C ARG A 72 1.30 13.92 24.11
N PHE A 73 2.20 14.79 24.57
CA PHE A 73 3.63 14.67 24.30
C PHE A 73 4.20 13.35 24.81
N THR A 74 3.73 12.88 25.97
CA THR A 74 4.12 11.59 26.57
C THR A 74 3.53 10.38 25.84
N GLY A 75 2.39 10.53 25.17
CA GLY A 75 1.72 9.47 24.40
C GLY A 75 2.39 9.16 23.06
N VAL A 76 2.92 10.18 22.37
CA VAL A 76 3.62 10.02 21.09
C VAL A 76 4.99 9.34 21.26
N CYS A 77 5.70 9.60 22.36
CA CYS A 77 6.92 8.87 22.71
C CYS A 77 6.69 7.36 22.93
N ARG A 78 5.46 6.94 23.24
CA ARG A 78 5.17 5.52 23.52
C ARG A 78 4.86 4.69 22.28
N LYS A 79 4.47 5.33 21.15
CA LYS A 79 4.00 4.63 19.95
C LYS A 79 5.06 4.45 18.85
N LYS A 80 6.24 5.06 18.99
CA LYS A 80 7.42 4.86 18.10
C LYS A 80 8.36 3.74 18.59
N ARG A 81 7.82 2.67 19.16
CA ARG A 81 8.55 1.43 19.47
C ARG A 81 7.71 0.26 18.99
N GLU A 82 7.71 0.04 17.68
CA GLU A 82 7.31 -1.18 16.97
C GLU A 82 7.70 -1.02 15.50
#